data_AF-A0A1Y2VVN0-F1
#
_entry.id   AF-A0A1Y2VVN0-F1
#
_cell.length_a   1.000
_cell.length_b   1.000
_cell.length_c   1.000
_cell.angle_alpha   90.00
_cell.angle_beta   90.00
_cell.angle_gamma   90.00
#
_symmetry.space_group_name_H-M   'P 1'
#
loop_
_entity.id
_entity.type
_entity.pdbx_description
1 polymer ?
#
loop_
_entity_poly.entity_id
_entity_poly.type
_entity_poly.pdbx_seq_one_letter_code
_entity_poly.pdbx_strand_id
1 'polypeptide(L)'
;MGRDHTIFAQTSGYVKYYRDPAKHPKRQYIGVVFSKDDKLPYAPHAMRKRRLNMTAAPIPPPQPEPELSESGIPNQVVRQGYGRRPHPRDERVIRLRQDGSYAYAEESWRLGTLVRTEKRKMGSRRVAMRHRRRKAKAIALEMRAEREDKIARRKEALDAQRAAKARKMREYRARRAAEEANTQPSPPRAAA
;
A
#
# COMPACT_ATOMS: atom_id res chain seq x y z
N MET A 1 -23.36 -23.89 -20.31
CA MET A 1 -23.21 -25.21 -19.68
C MET A 1 -23.35 -24.99 -18.19
N GLY A 2 -24.23 -25.75 -17.54
CA GLY A 2 -24.51 -25.67 -16.11
C GLY A 2 -23.34 -26.20 -15.29
N ARG A 3 -23.44 -26.07 -13.96
CA ARG A 3 -22.50 -26.64 -13.00
C ARG A 3 -22.36 -28.16 -13.16
N ASP A 4 -23.45 -28.81 -13.55
CA ASP A 4 -23.64 -30.24 -13.75
C ASP A 4 -23.42 -30.70 -15.21
N HIS A 5 -22.80 -29.87 -16.04
CA HIS A 5 -22.63 -30.09 -17.48
C HIS A 5 -23.92 -30.10 -18.32
N THR A 6 -25.07 -29.73 -17.73
CA THR A 6 -26.31 -29.58 -18.49
C THR A 6 -26.17 -28.49 -19.55
N ILE A 7 -26.52 -28.80 -20.80
CA ILE A 7 -26.44 -27.86 -21.92
C ILE A 7 -27.78 -27.16 -22.07
N PHE A 8 -27.77 -25.83 -21.93
CA PHE A 8 -28.96 -24.98 -22.01
C PHE A 8 -28.81 -23.93 -23.12
N ALA A 9 -29.94 -23.48 -23.65
CA ALA A 9 -29.99 -22.39 -24.63
C ALA A 9 -29.80 -21.04 -23.94
N GLN A 10 -28.87 -20.22 -24.43
CA GLN A 10 -28.67 -18.84 -23.95
C GLN A 10 -29.55 -17.83 -24.69
N THR A 11 -30.10 -18.21 -25.84
CA THR A 11 -30.88 -17.34 -26.71
C THR A 11 -32.03 -18.12 -27.34
N SER A 12 -33.08 -17.41 -27.76
CA SER A 12 -34.19 -18.02 -28.49
C SER A 12 -33.78 -18.35 -29.92
N GLY A 13 -34.05 -19.58 -30.33
CA GLY A 13 -33.65 -20.08 -31.64
C GLY A 13 -33.85 -21.59 -31.75
N TYR A 14 -33.15 -22.20 -32.71
CA TYR A 14 -33.26 -23.61 -33.04
C TYR A 14 -31.98 -24.35 -32.65
N VAL A 15 -32.12 -25.50 -31.98
CA VAL A 15 -31.00 -26.33 -31.57
C VAL A 15 -30.44 -27.08 -32.77
N LYS A 16 -29.11 -27.09 -32.91
CA LYS A 16 -28.38 -27.85 -33.93
C LYS A 16 -27.21 -28.58 -33.28
N TYR A 17 -27.09 -29.87 -33.60
CA TYR A 17 -25.93 -30.69 -33.26
C TYR A 17 -24.93 -30.62 -34.42
N TYR A 18 -23.65 -30.37 -34.13
CA TYR A 18 -22.62 -30.27 -35.15
C TYR A 18 -21.25 -30.72 -34.64
N ARG A 19 -20.34 -31.00 -35.58
CA ARG A 19 -18.91 -31.24 -35.31
C ARG A 19 -18.11 -30.13 -35.97
N ASP A 20 -17.10 -29.63 -35.27
CA ASP A 20 -16.21 -28.60 -35.79
C ASP A 20 -14.77 -29.13 -35.77
N PRO A 21 -14.31 -29.73 -36.89
CA PRO A 21 -12.97 -30.31 -36.95
C PRO A 21 -11.87 -29.25 -36.86
N ALA A 22 -12.13 -28.01 -37.29
CA ALA A 22 -11.17 -26.92 -37.19
C ALA A 22 -10.93 -26.49 -35.74
N LYS A 23 -11.97 -26.54 -34.89
CA LYS A 23 -11.85 -26.22 -33.48
C LYS A 23 -11.40 -27.39 -32.62
N HIS A 24 -12.09 -28.53 -32.73
CA HIS A 24 -11.77 -29.74 -31.98
C HIS A 24 -12.20 -31.01 -32.77
N PRO A 25 -11.24 -31.82 -33.26
CA PRO A 25 -11.54 -32.91 -34.20
C PRO A 25 -12.37 -34.06 -33.61
N LYS A 26 -12.30 -34.29 -32.29
CA LYS A 26 -12.95 -35.43 -31.62
C LYS A 26 -14.25 -35.08 -30.89
N ARG A 27 -14.61 -33.80 -30.78
CA ARG A 27 -15.73 -33.33 -29.93
C ARG A 27 -16.98 -33.04 -30.75
N GLN A 28 -18.14 -33.30 -30.15
CA GLN A 28 -19.44 -32.91 -30.67
C GLN A 28 -19.94 -31.67 -29.92
N TYR A 29 -20.63 -30.79 -30.63
CA TYR A 29 -21.15 -29.54 -30.09
C TYR A 29 -22.66 -29.45 -30.28
N ILE A 30 -23.30 -28.75 -29.35
CA ILE A 30 -24.69 -28.33 -29.44
C ILE A 30 -24.67 -26.81 -29.51
N GLY A 31 -25.29 -26.25 -30.53
CA GLY A 31 -25.43 -24.80 -30.72
C GLY A 31 -26.88 -24.42 -30.95
N VAL A 32 -27.17 -23.13 -30.80
CA VAL A 32 -28.48 -22.55 -31.11
C VAL A 32 -28.29 -21.54 -32.22
N VAL A 33 -29.10 -21.65 -33.28
CA VAL A 33 -29.12 -20.72 -34.42
C VAL A 33 -30.39 -19.87 -34.40
N PHE A 34 -30.34 -18.66 -34.95
CA PHE A 34 -31.51 -17.77 -34.98
C PHE A 34 -32.52 -18.16 -36.06
N SER A 35 -32.05 -18.53 -37.25
CA SER A 35 -32.89 -18.98 -38.37
C SER A 35 -32.83 -20.50 -38.48
N LYS A 36 -33.94 -21.15 -38.80
CA LYS A 36 -34.03 -22.62 -38.87
C LYS A 36 -33.13 -23.21 -39.96
N ASP A 37 -32.95 -22.47 -41.05
CA ASP A 37 -32.19 -22.86 -42.25
C ASP A 37 -30.67 -22.74 -42.09
N ASP A 38 -30.22 -22.04 -41.04
CA ASP A 38 -28.80 -21.88 -40.75
C ASP A 38 -28.15 -23.21 -40.37
N LYS A 39 -26.90 -23.37 -40.80
CA LYS A 39 -26.06 -24.54 -40.53
C LYS A 39 -24.84 -24.13 -39.70
N LEU A 40 -24.53 -24.92 -38.69
CA LEU A 40 -23.29 -24.84 -37.90
C LEU A 40 -22.34 -25.96 -38.36
N PRO A 41 -21.00 -25.77 -38.30
CA PRO A 41 -20.28 -24.61 -37.80
C PRO A 41 -20.29 -23.43 -38.80
N TYR A 42 -20.27 -22.20 -38.29
CA TYR A 42 -20.10 -21.01 -39.13
C TYR A 42 -18.65 -20.90 -39.63
N ALA A 43 -18.46 -20.33 -40.82
CA ALA A 43 -17.12 -20.09 -41.36
C ALA A 43 -16.31 -19.14 -40.45
N PRO A 44 -15.00 -19.36 -40.23
CA PRO A 44 -14.20 -18.58 -39.29
C PRO A 44 -14.16 -17.07 -39.54
N HIS A 45 -14.24 -16.65 -40.80
CA HIS A 45 -14.17 -15.25 -41.22
C HIS A 45 -15.54 -14.67 -41.60
N ALA A 46 -16.63 -15.41 -41.41
CA ALA A 46 -17.96 -14.87 -41.63
C ALA A 46 -18.38 -13.94 -40.48
N MET A 47 -19.21 -12.95 -40.80
CA MET A 47 -19.79 -12.07 -39.79
C MET A 47 -20.63 -12.87 -38.79
N ARG A 48 -20.42 -12.60 -37.49
CA ARG A 48 -21.17 -13.26 -36.41
C ARG A 48 -22.63 -12.79 -36.45
N LYS A 49 -23.56 -13.73 -36.64
CA LYS A 49 -24.99 -13.48 -36.48
C LYS A 49 -25.29 -13.21 -35.00
N ARG A 50 -25.98 -12.12 -34.68
CA ARG A 50 -26.38 -11.71 -33.31
C ARG A 50 -27.76 -11.04 -33.36
N ARG A 51 -28.57 -11.21 -32.30
CA ARG A 51 -29.85 -10.48 -32.13
C ARG A 51 -29.74 -9.47 -30.99
N LEU A 52 -30.36 -8.31 -31.16
CA LEU A 52 -30.39 -7.24 -30.16
C LEU A 52 -31.32 -7.58 -28.99
N ASN A 53 -32.43 -8.29 -29.24
CA ASN A 53 -33.42 -8.72 -28.23
C ASN A 53 -33.88 -7.61 -27.26
N MET A 54 -33.98 -6.37 -27.75
CA MET A 54 -34.51 -5.23 -26.99
C MET A 54 -35.62 -4.57 -27.79
N THR A 55 -36.61 -4.02 -27.08
CA THR A 55 -37.68 -3.19 -27.63
C THR A 55 -37.40 -1.73 -27.31
N ALA A 56 -37.72 -0.83 -28.23
CA ALA A 56 -37.62 0.60 -27.97
C ALA A 56 -38.75 1.00 -27.01
N ALA A 57 -38.38 1.50 -25.83
CA ALA A 57 -39.30 2.05 -24.85
C ALA A 57 -38.94 3.51 -24.57
N PRO A 58 -39.92 4.42 -24.42
CA PRO A 58 -39.64 5.78 -24.00
C PRO A 58 -39.08 5.77 -22.57
N ILE A 59 -38.07 6.61 -22.32
CA ILE A 59 -37.50 6.78 -20.99
C ILE A 59 -38.48 7.64 -20.17
N PRO A 60 -39.04 7.14 -19.05
CA PRO A 60 -39.90 7.97 -18.20
C PRO A 60 -39.06 9.10 -17.59
N PRO A 61 -39.55 10.36 -17.60
CA PRO A 61 -38.86 11.43 -16.92
C PRO A 61 -38.79 11.14 -15.41
N PRO A 62 -37.75 11.60 -14.70
CA PRO A 62 -37.66 11.44 -13.26
C PRO A 62 -38.84 12.17 -12.60
N GLN A 63 -39.56 11.46 -11.74
CA GLN A 63 -40.63 12.08 -10.96
C GLN A 63 -39.99 12.95 -9.86
N PRO A 64 -40.38 14.23 -9.72
CA PRO A 64 -39.91 15.04 -8.62
C PRO A 64 -40.47 14.48 -7.31
N GLU A 65 -39.58 14.10 -6.39
CA GLU A 65 -40.01 13.79 -5.02
C GLU A 65 -40.42 15.10 -4.32
N PRO A 66 -41.62 15.19 -3.74
CA PRO A 66 -42.02 16.39 -3.02
C PRO A 66 -41.12 16.58 -1.80
N GLU A 67 -40.69 17.82 -1.55
CA GLU A 67 -39.83 18.14 -0.40
C GLU A 67 -40.55 17.94 0.94
N LEU A 68 -41.87 18.10 0.92
CA LEU A 68 -42.76 17.99 2.07
C LEU A 68 -43.67 16.76 1.91
N SER A 69 -43.93 16.09 3.02
CA SER A 69 -44.98 15.09 3.14
C SER A 69 -46.36 15.74 3.05
N GLU A 70 -47.41 14.93 2.89
CA GLU A 70 -48.81 15.38 2.95
C GLU A 70 -49.14 16.13 4.25
N SER A 71 -48.44 15.79 5.34
CA SER A 71 -48.55 16.44 6.64
C SER A 71 -47.75 17.74 6.79
N GLY A 72 -47.06 18.20 5.73
CA GLY A 72 -46.24 19.42 5.75
C GLY A 72 -44.91 19.26 6.49
N ILE A 73 -44.43 18.02 6.68
CA ILE A 73 -43.17 17.69 7.35
C ILE A 73 -42.09 17.46 6.28
N PRO A 74 -40.86 17.96 6.44
CA PRO A 74 -39.82 17.74 5.43
C PRO A 74 -39.46 16.26 5.33
N ASN A 75 -39.47 15.72 4.11
CA ASN A 75 -39.12 14.32 3.87
C ASN A 75 -37.64 14.02 4.13
N GLN A 76 -36.79 15.05 4.00
CA GLN A 76 -35.36 14.95 4.18
C GLN A 76 -34.80 16.15 4.95
N VAL A 77 -34.04 15.88 6.01
CA VAL A 77 -33.29 16.86 6.77
C VAL A 77 -31.81 16.55 6.63
N VAL A 78 -31.04 17.51 6.11
CA VAL A 78 -29.59 17.37 5.94
C VAL A 78 -28.89 18.14 7.06
N ARG A 79 -28.08 17.45 7.86
CA ARG A 79 -27.20 18.06 8.87
C ARG A 79 -25.77 18.03 8.38
N GLN A 80 -25.17 19.20 8.23
CA GLN A 80 -23.77 19.31 7.87
C GLN A 80 -22.88 19.02 9.08
N GLY A 81 -21.68 18.46 8.82
CA GLY A 81 -20.68 18.22 9.84
C GLY A 81 -20.12 19.50 10.46
N TYR A 82 -19.46 19.35 11.61
CA TYR A 82 -18.80 20.46 12.30
C TYR A 82 -17.51 20.90 11.60
N GLY A 83 -17.20 22.19 11.64
CA GLY A 83 -15.94 22.77 11.14
C GLY A 83 -16.10 23.72 9.95
N ARG A 84 -15.02 24.45 9.61
CA ARG A 84 -15.03 25.47 8.54
C ARG A 84 -15.23 24.88 7.13
N ARG A 85 -14.87 23.61 6.94
CA ARG A 85 -15.03 22.87 5.68
C ARG A 85 -15.45 21.43 6.00
N PRO A 86 -16.76 21.18 6.16
CA PRO A 86 -17.27 19.85 6.47
C PRO A 86 -16.84 18.85 5.40
N HIS A 87 -16.40 17.66 5.80
CA HIS A 87 -16.16 16.60 4.83
C HIS A 87 -17.52 16.01 4.39
N PRO A 88 -17.73 15.60 3.13
CA PRO A 88 -19.00 15.00 2.71
C PRO A 88 -19.41 13.74 3.49
N ARG A 89 -18.47 13.14 4.25
CA ARG A 89 -18.74 12.01 5.16
C ARG A 89 -19.41 12.42 6.47
N ASP A 90 -19.29 13.69 6.85
CA ASP A 90 -19.88 14.22 8.07
C ASP A 90 -21.31 14.70 7.83
N GLU A 91 -21.74 14.74 6.57
CA GLU A 91 -23.12 14.99 6.18
C GLU A 91 -24.03 13.84 6.65
N ARG A 92 -24.98 14.16 7.52
CA ARG A 92 -26.00 13.25 8.01
C ARG A 92 -27.31 13.59 7.33
N VAL A 93 -27.78 12.67 6.49
CA VAL A 93 -29.07 12.82 5.79
C VAL A 93 -30.09 11.96 6.51
N ILE A 94 -31.00 12.63 7.19
CA ILE A 94 -32.02 12.02 8.02
C ILE A 94 -33.33 12.12 7.25
N ARG A 95 -33.95 10.97 6.96
CA ARG A 95 -35.19 10.91 6.20
C ARG A 95 -36.37 10.60 7.11
N LEU A 96 -37.52 11.14 6.75
CA LEU A 96 -38.78 10.81 7.38
C LEU A 96 -39.12 9.35 7.08
N ARG A 97 -39.45 8.56 8.10
CA ARG A 97 -39.88 7.17 7.93
C ARG A 97 -41.28 7.11 7.33
N GLN A 98 -41.48 6.14 6.44
CA GLN A 98 -42.76 5.90 5.77
C GLN A 98 -43.73 5.03 6.60
N ASP A 99 -43.39 4.72 7.86
CA ASP A 99 -44.16 3.87 8.77
C ASP A 99 -45.29 4.62 9.52
N GLY A 100 -45.52 5.90 9.19
CA GLY A 100 -46.53 6.75 9.84
C GLY A 100 -46.16 7.21 11.25
N SER A 101 -45.00 6.81 11.78
CA SER A 101 -44.52 7.22 13.10
C SER A 101 -44.00 8.66 13.15
N TYR A 102 -43.88 9.31 11.99
CA TYR A 102 -43.23 10.61 11.79
C TYR A 102 -41.80 10.69 12.34
N ALA A 103 -41.16 9.53 12.56
CA ALA A 103 -39.81 9.46 13.06
C ALA A 103 -38.79 9.77 11.96
N TYR A 104 -37.72 10.43 12.35
CA TYR A 104 -36.58 10.73 11.49
C TYR A 104 -35.46 9.72 11.74
N ALA A 105 -34.95 9.10 10.69
CA ALA A 105 -33.84 8.17 10.80
C ALA A 105 -32.89 8.26 9.59
N GLU A 106 -31.63 7.94 9.82
CA GLU A 106 -30.68 7.72 8.73
C GLU A 106 -30.88 6.32 8.15
N GLU A 107 -30.84 6.23 6.81
CA GLU A 107 -30.98 4.95 6.14
C GLU A 107 -29.75 4.07 6.38
N SER A 108 -29.96 2.82 6.81
CA SER A 108 -28.87 1.92 7.19
C SER A 108 -27.92 1.61 6.04
N TRP A 109 -28.41 1.56 4.79
CA TRP A 109 -27.56 1.37 3.63
C TRP A 109 -26.63 2.57 3.39
N ARG A 110 -27.10 3.80 3.63
CA ARG A 110 -26.30 5.02 3.51
C ARG A 110 -25.19 5.02 4.55
N LEU A 111 -25.51 4.69 5.81
CA LEU A 111 -24.52 4.51 6.88
C LEU A 111 -23.41 3.53 6.48
N GLY A 112 -23.75 2.44 5.78
CA GLY A 112 -22.79 1.47 5.26
C GLY A 112 -21.85 2.03 4.16
N THR A 113 -22.27 3.06 3.42
CA THR A 113 -21.45 3.71 2.38
C THR A 113 -20.51 4.81 2.90
N LEU A 114 -20.78 5.36 4.10
CA LEU A 114 -19.94 6.42 4.69
C LEU A 114 -18.51 5.94 4.92
N VAL A 115 -18.34 4.66 5.27
CA VAL A 115 -17.03 4.03 5.44
C VAL A 115 -16.67 3.26 4.18
N ARG A 116 -15.79 3.82 3.34
CA ARG A 116 -15.21 3.06 2.24
C ARG A 116 -14.28 1.97 2.80
N THR A 117 -14.77 0.75 2.86
CA THR A 117 -13.99 -0.47 3.11
C THR A 117 -13.24 -0.94 1.85
N GLU A 118 -12.91 -0.03 0.95
CA GLU A 118 -12.04 -0.37 -0.17
C GLU A 118 -10.74 -0.92 0.42
N LYS A 119 -10.45 -2.20 0.14
CA LYS A 119 -9.20 -2.88 0.55
C LYS A 119 -8.02 -2.34 -0.24
N ARG A 120 -7.80 -1.02 -0.23
CA ARG A 120 -6.62 -0.38 -0.78
C ARG A 120 -5.52 -0.46 0.27
N LYS A 121 -4.33 -0.86 -0.16
CA LYS A 121 -3.14 -0.73 0.69
C LYS A 121 -2.92 0.75 0.95
N MET A 122 -3.12 1.18 2.20
CA MET A 122 -2.80 2.52 2.67
C MET A 122 -1.28 2.64 2.77
N GLY A 123 -0.64 2.94 1.64
CA GLY A 123 0.81 3.13 1.56
C GLY A 123 1.41 2.68 0.23
N SER A 124 2.29 3.52 -0.32
CA SER A 124 3.06 3.15 -1.51
C SER A 124 4.31 2.36 -1.11
N ARG A 125 4.59 1.26 -1.82
CA ARG A 125 5.84 0.49 -1.67
C ARG A 125 7.08 1.39 -1.77
N ARG A 126 7.04 2.40 -2.63
CA ARG A 126 8.15 3.37 -2.80
C ARG A 126 8.38 4.20 -1.53
N VAL A 127 7.31 4.63 -0.86
CA VAL A 127 7.39 5.37 0.41
C VAL A 127 7.96 4.49 1.51
N ALA A 128 7.52 3.23 1.62
CA ALA A 128 8.04 2.27 2.58
C ALA A 128 9.56 2.02 2.36
N MET A 129 9.99 1.84 1.11
CA MET A 129 11.41 1.67 0.77
C MET A 129 12.24 2.92 1.08
N ARG A 130 11.70 4.12 0.83
CA ARG A 130 12.37 5.39 1.20
C ARG A 130 12.53 5.50 2.72
N HIS A 131 11.49 5.16 3.49
CA HIS A 131 11.55 5.15 4.95
C HIS A 131 12.57 4.14 5.49
N ARG A 132 12.61 2.92 4.91
CA ARG A 132 13.62 1.89 5.26
C ARG A 132 15.04 2.37 5.00
N ARG A 133 15.30 3.00 3.84
CA ARG A 133 16.63 3.53 3.50
C ARG A 133 17.06 4.64 4.45
N ARG A 134 16.15 5.54 4.85
CA ARG A 134 16.42 6.59 5.85
C ARG A 134 16.81 5.98 7.20
N LYS A 135 16.05 4.99 7.68
CA LYS A 135 16.37 4.28 8.92
C LYS A 135 17.73 3.58 8.87
N ALA A 136 18.01 2.82 7.81
CA ALA A 136 19.29 2.13 7.66
C ALA A 136 20.49 3.11 7.60
N LYS A 137 20.32 4.24 6.90
CA LYS A 137 21.37 5.27 6.84
C LYS A 137 21.62 5.92 8.19
N ALA A 138 20.56 6.18 8.97
CA ALA A 138 20.69 6.73 10.32
C ALA A 138 21.47 5.78 11.24
N ILE A 139 21.10 4.49 11.27
CA ILE A 139 21.80 3.46 12.06
C ILE A 139 23.27 3.33 11.63
N ALA A 140 23.55 3.33 10.32
CA ALA A 140 24.92 3.21 9.83
C ALA A 140 25.80 4.41 10.22
N LEU A 141 25.22 5.61 10.29
CA LEU A 141 25.92 6.82 10.69
C LEU A 141 26.22 6.81 12.19
N GLU A 142 25.27 6.35 13.00
CA GLU A 142 25.42 6.13 14.44
C GLU A 142 26.54 5.11 14.74
N MET A 143 26.48 3.93 14.11
CA MET A 143 27.53 2.89 14.24
C MET A 143 28.90 3.38 13.77
N ARG A 144 28.96 4.30 12.81
CA ARG A 144 30.22 4.88 12.34
C ARG A 144 30.78 5.86 13.37
N ALA A 145 29.95 6.72 13.95
CA ALA A 145 30.36 7.63 15.02
C ALA A 145 30.90 6.84 16.23
N GLU A 146 30.20 5.78 16.67
CA GLU A 146 30.66 4.93 17.77
C GLU A 146 32.02 4.25 17.49
N ARG A 147 32.26 3.84 16.24
CA ARG A 147 33.55 3.27 15.82
C ARG A 147 34.65 4.31 15.83
N GLU A 148 34.38 5.50 15.32
CA GLU A 148 35.31 6.63 15.31
C GLU A 148 35.68 7.01 16.76
N ASP A 149 34.70 7.09 17.66
CA ASP A 149 34.91 7.33 19.10
C ASP A 149 35.75 6.23 19.75
N LYS A 150 35.47 4.95 19.43
CA LYS A 150 36.25 3.82 19.97
C LYS A 150 37.70 3.83 19.46
N ILE A 151 37.92 4.19 18.20
CA ILE A 151 39.26 4.34 17.63
C ILE A 151 39.99 5.52 18.28
N ALA A 152 39.31 6.66 18.47
CA ALA A 152 39.87 7.82 19.16
C ALA A 152 40.30 7.46 20.58
N ARG A 153 39.43 6.83 21.37
CA ARG A 153 39.77 6.34 22.73
C ARG A 153 40.95 5.37 22.72
N ARG A 154 41.00 4.45 21.76
CA ARG A 154 42.13 3.50 21.64
C ARG A 154 43.43 4.19 21.25
N LYS A 155 43.38 5.18 20.37
CA LYS A 155 44.53 5.98 19.95
C LYS A 155 45.04 6.82 21.12
N GLU A 156 44.17 7.51 21.83
CA GLU A 156 44.50 8.26 23.05
C GLU A 156 45.15 7.36 24.10
N ALA A 157 44.62 6.15 24.33
CA ALA A 157 45.22 5.19 25.24
C ALA A 157 46.63 4.73 24.80
N LEU A 158 46.83 4.46 23.51
CA LEU A 158 48.15 4.11 22.96
C LEU A 158 49.14 5.27 23.03
N ASP A 159 48.70 6.49 22.73
CA ASP A 159 49.52 7.69 22.79
C ASP A 159 49.90 8.02 24.25
N ALA A 160 49.00 7.82 25.21
CA ALA A 160 49.28 7.91 26.64
C ALA A 160 50.34 6.87 27.09
N GLN A 161 50.24 5.62 26.62
CA GLN A 161 51.24 4.58 26.90
C GLN A 161 52.62 4.94 26.29
N ARG A 162 52.65 5.45 25.06
CA ARG A 162 53.87 5.91 24.40
C ARG A 162 54.51 7.09 25.15
N ALA A 163 53.71 8.06 25.57
CA ALA A 163 54.17 9.20 26.36
C ALA A 163 54.73 8.75 27.72
N ALA A 164 54.07 7.83 28.42
CA ALA A 164 54.56 7.26 29.68
C ALA A 164 55.88 6.49 29.48
N LYS A 165 56.00 5.71 28.40
CA LYS A 165 57.24 5.00 28.04
C LYS A 165 58.37 5.99 27.73
N ALA A 166 58.09 7.06 26.99
CA ALA A 166 59.06 8.11 26.70
C ALA A 166 59.52 8.84 27.97
N ARG A 167 58.60 9.12 28.91
CA ARG A 167 58.93 9.68 30.23
C ARG A 167 59.86 8.76 31.01
N LYS A 168 59.51 7.47 31.15
CA LYS A 168 60.38 6.46 31.79
C LYS A 168 61.77 6.37 31.14
N MET A 169 61.84 6.40 29.81
CA MET A 169 63.13 6.38 29.10
C MET A 169 63.95 7.66 29.33
N ARG A 170 63.30 8.83 29.45
CA ARG A 170 63.97 10.09 29.80
C ARG A 170 64.50 10.05 31.23
N GLU A 171 63.70 9.58 32.18
CA GLU A 171 64.10 9.39 33.57
C GLU A 171 65.27 8.40 33.69
N TYR A 172 65.20 7.28 32.96
CA TYR A 172 66.30 6.29 32.91
C TYR A 172 67.59 6.89 32.34
N ARG A 173 67.51 7.65 31.23
CA ARG A 173 68.66 8.34 30.64
C ARG A 173 69.24 9.40 31.58
N ALA A 174 68.39 10.17 32.26
CA ALA A 174 68.83 11.15 33.26
C ALA A 174 69.52 10.48 34.44
N ARG A 175 69.01 9.33 34.91
CA ARG A 175 69.65 8.54 35.97
C ARG A 175 71.01 8.01 35.55
N ARG A 176 71.13 7.46 34.34
CA ARG A 176 72.40 6.98 33.78
C ARG A 176 73.42 8.10 33.60
N ALA A 177 73.00 9.26 33.11
CA ALA A 177 73.88 10.44 33.00
C ALA A 177 74.36 10.94 34.37
N ALA A 178 73.49 10.90 35.40
CA ALA A 178 73.87 11.23 36.76
C ALA A 178 74.84 10.21 37.39
N GLU A 179 74.64 8.91 37.13
CA GLU A 179 75.57 7.83 37.51
C GLU A 179 76.94 8.03 36.82
N GLU A 180 76.97 8.34 35.53
CA GLU A 180 78.21 8.62 34.77
C GLU A 180 78.93 9.88 35.28
N ALA A 181 78.20 10.94 35.61
CA ALA A 181 78.77 12.16 36.20
C ALA A 181 79.39 11.91 37.59
N ASN A 182 78.80 11.00 38.39
CA ASN A 182 79.36 10.61 39.69
C ASN A 182 80.58 9.67 39.58
N THR A 183 80.81 9.06 38.41
CA THR A 183 81.91 8.12 38.18
C THR A 183 83.15 8.80 37.57
N GLN A 184 83.10 10.11 37.32
CA GLN A 184 84.27 10.92 36.92
C GLN A 184 85.20 11.11 38.13
N PRO A 185 86.48 10.67 38.08
CA PRO A 185 87.42 10.82 39.18
C PRO A 185 87.84 12.28 39.39
N SER A 186 87.93 12.72 40.65
CA SER A 186 88.33 14.08 41.01
C SER A 186 89.78 14.39 40.57
N PRO A 187 90.06 15.63 40.11
CA PRO A 187 91.42 16.01 39.75
C PRO A 187 92.32 16.05 40.99
N PRO A 188 93.62 15.72 40.85
CA PRO A 188 94.53 15.63 41.98
C PRO A 188 94.71 17.00 42.67
N ARG A 189 94.64 16.96 44.01
CA ARG A 189 94.78 18.11 44.91
C ARG A 189 96.21 18.66 44.79
N ALA A 190 96.38 19.87 44.26
CA ALA A 190 97.64 20.59 44.28
C ALA A 190 97.99 20.99 45.72
N ALA A 191 99.18 20.61 46.17
CA ALA A 191 99.77 21.01 47.44
C ALA A 191 100.66 22.24 47.22
N ALA A 192 100.39 23.30 47.98
CA ALA A 192 101.33 24.34 48.39
C ALA A 192 100.68 25.15 49.52
#